data_AF-A0A919KHK2-F1
#
_entry.id   AF-A0A919KHK2-F1
#
_cell.length_a   1.000
_cell.length_b   1.000
_cell.length_c   1.000
_cell.angle_alpha   90.00
_cell.angle_beta   90.00
_cell.angle_gamma   90.00
#
_symmetry.space_group_name_H-M   'P 1'
#
loop_
_entity.id
_entity.type
_entity.pdbx_description
1 polymer ?
#
loop_
_entity_poly.entity_id
_entity_poly.type
_entity_poly.pdbx_seq_one_letter_code
_entity_poly.pdbx_strand_id
1 'polypeptide(L)'
;MTRIIEFLIALGIVAGLFVVVGLVLPSERHMSESVETNRKMTIVYDTLNGFQRFKDWNPLVLRDPKIQLKVSGPANGKGARIDYSSQEGYIGQGSWTITDSVKNERIEIAIEDPTRGHDKVTSFALQPTGKNNRNVKITQDYSVKYGWNLFGRYAGLYVSRHVGDDLKLGLSRLSNILATVPNFDYRTEIDGKPILGDLKIVDVPAEDLLVVNAGNIDRDNDTIKKSIKDNQEWIKRVMDANGLEAAGPVRIVTTDFAAEKYAFDVVQPVRKKAGAAPKADEKDDAKKDEAKDEAPAAADATPVAATGDKLKVNVPSGAPVQYVRTEPHRSAFGTFTGHMAGLDVVRNSLRAWAVTSGYDVVDRPYEAWKGGVDKSFTTDGTYDVYWAIK
;
A
#
# COMPACT_ATOMS: atom_id res chain seq x y z
N MET A 1 7.08 71.59 -22.59
CA MET A 1 6.84 71.50 -21.13
C MET A 1 5.44 71.00 -20.81
N THR A 2 4.37 71.52 -21.43
CA THR A 2 2.98 71.09 -21.20
C THR A 2 2.74 69.58 -21.37
N ARG A 3 3.31 68.95 -22.41
CA ARG A 3 3.18 67.50 -22.65
C ARG A 3 3.79 66.60 -21.56
N ILE A 4 4.84 67.07 -20.87
CA ILE A 4 5.47 66.32 -19.77
C ILE A 4 4.59 66.41 -18.52
N ILE A 5 4.00 67.58 -18.25
CA ILE A 5 3.08 67.78 -17.13
C ILE A 5 1.80 66.95 -17.34
N GLU A 6 1.22 66.97 -18.54
CA GLU A 6 0.06 66.13 -18.90
C GLU A 6 0.35 64.64 -18.72
N PHE A 7 1.54 64.19 -19.14
CA PHE A 7 1.97 62.79 -18.95
C PHE A 7 2.11 62.42 -17.46
N LEU A 8 2.71 63.29 -16.64
CA LEU A 8 2.85 63.05 -15.20
C LEU A 8 1.49 63.05 -14.47
N ILE A 9 0.55 63.92 -14.87
CA ILE A 9 -0.81 63.93 -14.33
C ILE A 9 -1.54 62.64 -14.71
N ALA A 10 -1.48 62.23 -15.98
CA ALA A 10 -2.08 60.98 -16.43
C ALA A 10 -1.49 59.76 -15.69
N LEU A 11 -0.16 59.71 -15.52
CA LEU A 11 0.51 58.67 -14.75
C LEU A 11 0.06 58.67 -13.28
N GLY A 12 -0.09 59.84 -12.67
CA GLY A 12 -0.61 59.99 -11.30
C GLY A 12 -2.05 59.50 -11.16
N ILE A 13 -2.93 59.81 -12.11
CA ILE A 13 -4.31 59.31 -12.14
C ILE A 13 -4.32 57.78 -12.29
N VAL A 14 -3.52 57.22 -13.19
CA VAL A 14 -3.41 55.77 -13.39
C VAL A 14 -2.88 55.09 -12.13
N ALA A 15 -1.86 55.64 -11.48
CA ALA A 15 -1.33 55.11 -10.22
C ALA A 15 -2.38 55.19 -9.09
N GLY A 16 -3.11 56.31 -8.98
CA GLY A 16 -4.20 56.47 -8.02
C GLY A 16 -5.32 55.46 -8.24
N LEU A 17 -5.77 55.30 -9.49
CA LEU A 17 -6.78 54.30 -9.86
C LEU A 17 -6.30 52.87 -9.57
N PHE A 18 -5.05 52.55 -9.88
CA PHE A 18 -4.45 51.24 -9.59
C PHE A 18 -4.52 50.90 -8.10
N VAL A 19 -4.21 51.87 -7.23
CA VAL A 19 -4.30 51.70 -5.77
C VAL A 19 -5.74 51.55 -5.31
N VAL A 20 -6.65 52.42 -5.76
CA VAL A 20 -8.07 52.36 -5.38
C VAL A 20 -8.68 51.02 -5.77
N VAL A 21 -8.49 50.57 -7.01
CA VAL A 21 -8.99 49.27 -7.47
C VAL A 21 -8.35 48.13 -6.69
N GLY A 22 -7.03 48.18 -6.45
CA GLY A 22 -6.33 47.18 -5.65
C GLY A 22 -6.87 47.05 -4.21
N LEU A 23 -7.28 48.15 -3.59
CA LEU A 23 -7.89 48.15 -2.26
C LEU A 23 -9.33 47.60 -2.24
N VAL A 24 -10.07 47.77 -3.33
CA VAL A 24 -11.43 47.21 -3.50
C VAL A 24 -11.37 45.70 -3.76
N LEU A 25 -10.30 45.19 -4.37
CA LEU A 25 -10.13 43.74 -4.58
C LEU A 25 -10.04 42.97 -3.25
N PRO A 26 -10.60 41.74 -3.18
CA PRO A 26 -10.56 40.91 -1.97
C PRO A 26 -9.15 40.69 -1.45
N SER A 27 -8.97 40.76 -0.13
CA SER A 27 -7.71 40.45 0.54
C SER A 27 -7.45 38.96 0.70
N GLU A 28 -8.43 38.11 0.39
CA GLU A 28 -8.35 36.65 0.44
C GLU A 28 -9.14 36.02 -0.70
N ARG A 29 -8.78 34.78 -1.06
CA ARG A 29 -9.47 33.99 -2.08
C ARG A 29 -9.69 32.57 -1.56
N HIS A 30 -10.88 32.05 -1.83
CA HIS A 30 -11.31 30.69 -1.46
C HIS A 30 -11.86 29.99 -2.68
N MET A 31 -11.30 28.84 -3.03
CA MET A 31 -11.76 27.98 -4.13
C MET A 31 -12.16 26.63 -3.56
N SER A 32 -13.17 26.01 -4.15
CA SER A 32 -13.69 24.71 -3.71
C SER A 32 -14.07 23.91 -4.94
N GLU A 33 -13.51 22.71 -5.05
CA GLU A 33 -13.88 21.74 -6.09
C GLU A 33 -14.22 20.42 -5.44
N SER A 34 -15.05 19.60 -6.09
CA SER A 34 -15.42 18.30 -5.54
C SER A 34 -15.55 17.22 -6.61
N VAL A 35 -15.30 15.99 -6.17
CA VAL A 35 -15.49 14.78 -6.98
C VAL A 35 -16.09 13.69 -6.11
N GLU A 36 -16.86 12.80 -6.73
CA GLU A 36 -17.37 11.60 -6.06
C GLU A 36 -16.62 10.34 -6.51
N THR A 37 -16.49 9.39 -5.59
CA THR A 37 -15.92 8.07 -5.85
C THR A 37 -16.76 6.99 -5.17
N ASN A 38 -16.75 5.78 -5.73
CA ASN A 38 -17.38 4.59 -5.15
C ASN A 38 -16.43 3.77 -4.26
N ARG A 39 -15.24 4.31 -3.97
CA ARG A 39 -14.24 3.67 -3.10
C ARG A 39 -14.55 3.92 -1.63
N LYS A 40 -14.19 2.94 -0.79
CA LYS A 40 -14.38 3.00 0.67
C LYS A 40 -13.73 4.25 1.26
N MET A 41 -14.37 4.82 2.28
CA MET A 41 -13.87 5.98 3.03
C MET A 41 -12.43 5.77 3.54
N THR A 42 -12.12 4.58 4.06
CA THR A 42 -10.78 4.20 4.49
C THR A 42 -9.73 4.42 3.40
N ILE A 43 -10.00 3.99 2.16
CA ILE A 43 -9.09 4.10 1.02
C ILE A 43 -8.88 5.59 0.66
N VAL A 44 -9.97 6.34 0.59
CA VAL A 44 -9.95 7.77 0.23
C VAL A 44 -9.16 8.57 1.26
N TYR A 45 -9.48 8.40 2.54
CA TYR A 45 -8.82 9.10 3.63
C TYR A 45 -7.33 8.76 3.67
N ASP A 46 -6.95 7.49 3.61
CA ASP A 46 -5.54 7.10 3.69
C ASP A 46 -4.71 7.54 2.47
N THR A 47 -5.32 7.61 1.29
CA THR A 47 -4.64 8.13 0.09
C THR A 47 -4.27 9.61 0.24
N LEU A 48 -5.11 10.39 0.93
CA LEU A 48 -4.94 11.83 1.12
C LEU A 48 -4.20 12.20 2.41
N ASN A 49 -4.24 11.33 3.42
CA ASN A 49 -3.64 11.54 4.72
C ASN A 49 -2.11 11.32 4.72
N GLY A 50 -1.49 11.25 3.53
CA GLY A 50 -0.06 11.07 3.32
C GLY A 50 0.34 11.51 1.92
N PHE A 51 1.64 11.52 1.64
CA PHE A 51 2.19 12.03 0.37
C PHE A 51 2.82 10.95 -0.53
N GLN A 52 2.69 9.67 -0.19
CA GLN A 52 3.24 8.54 -0.95
C GLN A 52 2.72 8.53 -2.39
N ARG A 53 1.43 8.86 -2.55
CA ARG A 53 0.75 8.88 -3.84
C ARG A 53 0.63 10.28 -4.45
N PHE A 54 1.32 11.27 -3.90
CA PHE A 54 1.20 12.67 -4.33
C PHE A 54 1.47 12.83 -5.84
N LYS A 55 2.52 12.18 -6.35
CA LYS A 55 2.88 12.20 -7.78
C LYS A 55 1.79 11.64 -8.68
N ASP A 56 0.96 10.74 -8.17
CA ASP A 56 -0.03 10.05 -8.99
C ASP A 56 -1.19 11.00 -9.31
N TRP A 57 -1.66 11.77 -8.33
CA TRP A 57 -2.86 12.60 -8.48
C TRP A 57 -2.56 14.10 -8.66
N ASN A 58 -1.49 14.63 -8.06
CA ASN A 58 -1.23 16.07 -8.08
C ASN A 58 -0.75 16.55 -9.48
N PRO A 59 -1.29 17.65 -10.02
CA PRO A 59 -0.90 18.17 -11.34
C PRO A 59 0.56 18.64 -11.48
N LEU A 60 1.27 18.92 -10.38
CA LEU A 60 2.64 19.45 -10.43
C LEU A 60 3.57 18.62 -11.32
N VAL A 61 3.48 17.28 -11.24
CA VAL A 61 4.31 16.37 -12.05
C VAL A 61 3.98 16.39 -13.56
N LEU A 62 2.80 16.89 -13.95
CA LEU A 62 2.44 17.08 -15.36
C LEU A 62 3.01 18.40 -15.90
N ARG A 63 3.17 19.40 -15.03
CA ARG A 63 3.75 20.70 -15.39
C ARG A 63 5.27 20.59 -15.54
N ASP A 64 5.91 19.80 -14.69
CA ASP A 64 7.33 19.45 -14.81
C ASP A 64 7.56 17.95 -14.54
N PRO A 65 7.77 17.14 -15.60
CA PRO A 65 8.09 15.71 -15.47
C PRO A 65 9.43 15.42 -14.77
N LYS A 66 10.31 16.42 -14.62
CA LYS A 66 11.62 16.30 -13.96
C LYS A 66 11.61 16.85 -12.53
N ILE A 67 10.44 17.22 -12.00
CA ILE A 67 10.29 17.75 -10.65
C ILE A 67 10.84 16.76 -9.62
N GLN A 68 11.63 17.25 -8.68
CA GLN A 68 12.14 16.45 -7.58
C GLN A 68 11.16 16.51 -6.42
N LEU A 69 10.76 15.36 -5.90
CA LEU A 69 9.86 15.22 -4.76
C LEU A 69 10.58 14.52 -3.61
N LYS A 70 10.48 15.08 -2.41
CA LYS A 70 11.04 14.49 -1.20
C LYS A 70 9.98 14.43 -0.11
N VAL A 71 9.56 13.22 0.25
CA VAL A 71 8.66 13.00 1.38
C VAL A 71 9.49 12.92 2.67
N SER A 72 9.02 13.57 3.73
CA SER A 72 9.64 13.58 5.04
C SER A 72 8.60 13.63 6.17
N GLY A 73 9.03 13.40 7.40
CA GLY A 73 8.13 13.32 8.56
C GLY A 73 7.45 11.95 8.68
N PRO A 74 6.35 11.84 9.46
CA PRO A 74 5.58 10.61 9.54
C PRO A 74 4.97 10.25 8.18
N ALA A 75 4.76 8.96 7.95
CA ALA A 75 4.16 8.48 6.71
C ALA A 75 2.75 9.07 6.48
N ASN A 76 1.97 9.25 7.54
CA ASN A 76 0.61 9.77 7.45
C ASN A 76 0.29 10.70 8.63
N GLY A 77 -0.69 11.59 8.43
CA GLY A 77 -1.22 12.49 9.44
C GLY A 77 -0.36 13.72 9.70
N LYS A 78 -0.68 14.41 10.80
CA LYS A 78 -0.05 15.67 11.20
C LYS A 78 1.48 15.58 11.21
N GLY A 79 2.11 16.52 10.51
CA GLY A 79 3.56 16.63 10.37
C GLY A 79 4.13 15.90 9.15
N ALA A 80 3.34 15.04 8.47
CA ALA A 80 3.76 14.51 7.17
C ALA A 80 4.00 15.68 6.21
N ARG A 81 5.09 15.60 5.45
CA ARG A 81 5.54 16.70 4.58
C ARG A 81 6.05 16.17 3.25
N ILE A 82 5.80 16.92 2.19
CA ILE A 82 6.45 16.76 0.90
C ILE A 82 7.04 18.08 0.45
N ASP A 83 8.33 18.06 0.12
CA ASP A 83 9.05 19.16 -0.48
C ASP A 83 9.20 18.88 -1.99
N TYR A 84 9.04 19.90 -2.81
CA TYR A 84 9.25 19.82 -4.25
C TYR A 84 10.23 20.88 -4.75
N SER A 85 11.00 20.53 -5.77
CA SER A 85 11.95 21.42 -6.42
C SER A 85 11.91 21.22 -7.93
N SER A 86 11.62 22.30 -8.65
CA SER A 86 11.59 22.35 -10.11
C SER A 86 12.60 23.37 -10.63
N GLN A 87 13.16 23.09 -11.81
CA GLN A 87 13.97 24.06 -12.56
C GLN A 87 13.11 25.06 -13.34
N GLU A 88 11.82 24.77 -13.51
CA GLU A 88 10.86 25.66 -14.14
C GLU A 88 10.53 26.82 -13.20
N GLY A 89 10.94 28.03 -13.58
CA GLY A 89 10.87 29.21 -12.72
C GLY A 89 9.47 29.61 -12.27
N TYR A 90 8.42 29.16 -12.96
CA TYR A 90 7.02 29.41 -12.58
C TYR A 90 6.49 28.41 -11.54
N ILE A 91 7.16 27.27 -11.33
CA ILE A 91 6.86 26.30 -10.26
C ILE A 91 7.76 26.58 -9.05
N GLY A 92 9.07 26.66 -9.29
CA GLY A 92 10.07 26.92 -8.25
C GLY A 92 10.15 25.80 -7.21
N GLN A 93 10.29 26.20 -5.94
CA GLN A 93 10.46 25.30 -4.80
C GLN A 93 9.39 25.56 -3.76
N GLY A 94 8.82 24.51 -3.19
CA GLY A 94 7.80 24.64 -2.16
C GLY A 94 7.60 23.37 -1.36
N SER A 95 6.65 23.42 -0.44
CA SER A 95 6.32 22.30 0.43
C SER A 95 4.83 22.26 0.77
N TRP A 96 4.36 21.05 1.06
CA TRP A 96 3.03 20.77 1.57
C TRP A 96 3.21 20.03 2.89
N THR A 97 2.59 20.52 3.96
CA THR A 97 2.68 19.91 5.30
C THR A 97 1.29 19.68 5.87
N ILE A 98 0.97 18.45 6.27
CA ILE A 98 -0.30 18.15 6.94
C ILE A 98 -0.27 18.79 8.34
N THR A 99 -1.19 19.71 8.61
CA THR A 99 -1.27 20.45 9.88
C THR A 99 -2.30 19.87 10.84
N ASP A 100 -3.38 19.30 10.30
CA ASP A 100 -4.45 18.65 11.07
C ASP A 100 -5.07 17.51 10.26
N SER A 101 -5.59 16.49 10.96
CA SER A 101 -6.24 15.33 10.33
C SER A 101 -7.26 14.72 11.28
N VAL A 102 -8.53 14.74 10.87
CA VAL A 102 -9.64 14.08 11.54
C VAL A 102 -9.99 12.84 10.74
N LYS A 103 -9.84 11.68 11.37
CA LYS A 103 -10.01 10.36 10.73
C LYS A 103 -11.32 10.29 9.96
N ASN A 104 -11.25 9.93 8.68
CA ASN A 104 -12.39 9.74 7.78
C ASN A 104 -13.30 10.96 7.55
N GLU A 105 -12.84 12.17 7.92
CA GLU A 105 -13.66 13.39 7.84
C GLU A 105 -12.93 14.54 7.17
N ARG A 106 -11.72 14.87 7.63
CA ARG A 106 -11.03 16.09 7.18
C ARG A 106 -9.52 15.98 7.26
N ILE A 107 -8.81 16.56 6.28
CA ILE A 107 -7.35 16.71 6.28
C ILE A 107 -7.04 18.17 5.93
N GLU A 108 -6.19 18.83 6.71
CA GLU A 108 -5.73 20.20 6.45
C GLU A 108 -4.23 20.20 6.15
N ILE A 109 -3.84 20.94 5.10
CA ILE A 109 -2.48 21.00 4.59
C ILE A 109 -2.08 22.47 4.40
N ALA A 110 -0.99 22.87 5.04
CA ALA A 110 -0.33 24.14 4.78
C ALA A 110 0.58 24.03 3.55
N ILE A 111 0.57 25.07 2.72
CA ILE A 111 1.37 25.16 1.50
C ILE A 111 2.34 26.34 1.62
N GLU A 112 3.62 26.09 1.38
CA GLU A 112 4.65 27.11 1.29
C GLU A 112 5.24 27.06 -0.12
N ASP A 113 5.13 28.14 -0.88
CA ASP A 113 5.61 28.20 -2.27
C ASP A 113 5.87 29.67 -2.67
N PRO A 114 6.56 29.96 -3.79
CA PRO A 114 6.96 31.30 -4.16
C PRO A 114 5.84 32.12 -4.82
N THR A 115 4.65 31.54 -5.04
CA THR A 115 3.51 32.25 -5.62
C THR A 115 3.01 33.33 -4.66
N ARG A 116 2.33 34.35 -5.18
CA ARG A 116 1.87 35.49 -4.37
C ARG A 116 0.83 35.06 -3.34
N GLY A 117 0.91 35.65 -2.16
CA GLY A 117 0.03 35.38 -1.02
C GLY A 117 0.73 34.58 0.07
N HIS A 118 0.15 34.59 1.26
CA HIS A 118 0.62 33.89 2.46
C HIS A 118 -0.53 33.09 3.08
N ASP A 119 -0.22 32.30 4.11
CA ASP A 119 -1.16 31.42 4.82
C ASP A 119 -1.98 30.55 3.85
N LYS A 120 -1.31 29.97 2.86
CA LYS A 120 -1.95 29.10 1.88
C LYS A 120 -2.32 27.79 2.57
N VAL A 121 -3.60 27.45 2.53
CA VAL A 121 -4.11 26.21 3.12
C VAL A 121 -4.99 25.52 2.10
N THR A 122 -4.76 24.23 1.89
CA THR A 122 -5.72 23.35 1.22
C THR A 122 -6.28 22.35 2.22
N SER A 123 -7.57 22.08 2.13
CA SER A 123 -8.22 21.08 2.97
C SER A 123 -9.04 20.12 2.15
N PHE A 124 -9.07 18.86 2.57
CA PHE A 124 -9.94 17.84 2.01
C PHE A 124 -11.03 17.53 3.03
N ALA A 125 -12.29 17.73 2.67
CA ALA A 125 -13.45 17.29 3.44
C ALA A 125 -14.06 16.06 2.77
N LEU A 126 -14.32 15.02 3.56
CA LEU A 126 -14.81 13.73 3.11
C LEU A 126 -16.21 13.51 3.67
N GLN A 127 -17.17 13.22 2.79
CA GLN A 127 -18.56 13.02 3.17
C GLN A 127 -19.10 11.72 2.55
N PRO A 128 -19.72 10.84 3.35
CA PRO A 128 -20.43 9.68 2.79
C PRO A 128 -21.62 10.14 1.94
N THR A 129 -21.75 9.59 0.73
CA THR A 129 -22.83 9.92 -0.21
C THR A 129 -23.38 8.67 -0.92
N GLY A 130 -24.39 8.86 -1.76
CA GLY A 130 -25.01 7.80 -2.55
C GLY A 130 -25.90 6.85 -1.74
N LYS A 131 -26.39 5.79 -2.39
CA LYS A 131 -27.28 4.81 -1.74
C LYS A 131 -26.53 4.06 -0.64
N ASN A 132 -27.07 4.07 0.57
CA ASN A 132 -26.50 3.42 1.76
C ASN A 132 -25.09 3.94 2.14
N ASN A 133 -24.77 5.21 1.86
CA ASN A 133 -23.48 5.82 2.20
C ASN A 133 -22.26 5.07 1.64
N ARG A 134 -22.42 4.47 0.45
CA ARG A 134 -21.38 3.64 -0.20
C ARG A 134 -20.39 4.44 -1.04
N ASN A 135 -20.74 5.68 -1.40
CA ASN A 135 -19.86 6.58 -2.12
C ASN A 135 -19.23 7.58 -1.14
N VAL A 136 -18.18 8.24 -1.59
CA VAL A 136 -17.53 9.31 -0.85
C VAL A 136 -17.43 10.52 -1.77
N LYS A 137 -17.95 11.65 -1.30
CA LYS A 137 -17.68 12.97 -1.88
C LYS A 137 -16.41 13.51 -1.25
N ILE A 138 -15.46 13.88 -2.11
CA ILE A 138 -14.20 14.51 -1.75
C ILE A 138 -14.33 15.97 -2.18
N THR A 139 -14.33 16.88 -1.21
CA THR A 139 -14.29 18.32 -1.46
C THR A 139 -12.89 18.82 -1.13
N GLN A 140 -12.21 19.43 -2.10
CA GLN A 140 -10.93 20.09 -1.89
C GLN A 140 -11.14 21.60 -1.88
N ASP A 141 -10.88 22.21 -0.74
CA ASP A 141 -10.86 23.66 -0.58
C ASP A 141 -9.42 24.17 -0.65
N TYR A 142 -9.26 25.38 -1.16
CA TYR A 142 -8.01 26.11 -1.15
C TYR A 142 -8.27 27.55 -0.71
N SER A 143 -7.43 28.06 0.17
CA SER A 143 -7.48 29.43 0.67
C SER A 143 -6.10 30.08 0.61
N VAL A 144 -6.07 31.38 0.30
CA VAL A 144 -4.85 32.19 0.28
C VAL A 144 -5.17 33.62 0.70
N LYS A 145 -4.27 34.21 1.48
CA LYS A 145 -4.36 35.60 1.94
C LYS A 145 -3.35 36.48 1.22
N TYR A 146 -3.77 37.68 0.83
CA TYR A 146 -2.94 38.71 0.20
C TYR A 146 -2.71 39.92 1.10
N GLY A 147 -3.58 40.13 2.10
CA GLY A 147 -3.46 41.25 3.03
C GLY A 147 -3.43 42.60 2.30
N TRP A 148 -2.43 43.43 2.58
CA TRP A 148 -2.22 44.76 1.95
C TRP A 148 -1.41 44.72 0.65
N ASN A 149 -1.00 43.54 0.18
CA ASN A 149 -0.23 43.42 -1.06
C ASN A 149 -1.14 43.66 -2.28
N LEU A 150 -1.15 44.90 -2.81
CA LEU A 150 -1.97 45.29 -3.95
C LEU A 150 -1.71 44.41 -5.18
N PHE A 151 -0.44 44.15 -5.51
CA PHE A 151 -0.08 43.25 -6.61
C PHE A 151 -0.56 41.81 -6.37
N GLY A 152 -0.55 41.34 -5.13
CA GLY A 152 -1.12 40.06 -4.72
C GLY A 152 -2.63 39.99 -4.98
N ARG A 153 -3.36 41.04 -4.61
CA ARG A 153 -4.83 41.12 -4.83
C ARG A 153 -5.19 41.08 -6.32
N TYR A 154 -4.42 41.77 -7.18
CA TYR A 154 -4.56 41.64 -8.63
C TYR A 154 -4.23 40.24 -9.13
N ALA A 155 -3.16 39.62 -8.62
CA ALA A 155 -2.84 38.22 -8.96
C ALA A 155 -3.95 37.25 -8.53
N GLY A 156 -4.64 37.53 -7.43
CA GLY A 156 -5.79 36.78 -6.94
C GLY A 156 -6.98 36.70 -7.91
N LEU A 157 -7.07 37.61 -8.91
CA LEU A 157 -8.07 37.50 -9.99
C LEU A 157 -7.81 36.31 -10.92
N TYR A 158 -6.54 35.89 -11.04
CA TYR A 158 -6.13 34.81 -11.92
C TYR A 158 -5.95 33.46 -11.20
N VAL A 159 -6.02 33.45 -9.87
CA VAL A 159 -5.89 32.23 -9.06
C VAL A 159 -7.00 31.24 -9.35
N SER A 160 -8.23 31.70 -9.55
CA SER A 160 -9.35 30.81 -9.91
C SER A 160 -9.10 30.03 -11.20
N ARG A 161 -8.43 30.64 -12.19
CA ARG A 161 -8.13 29.96 -13.45
C ARG A 161 -6.96 28.99 -13.31
N HIS A 162 -5.89 29.35 -12.60
CA HIS A 162 -4.72 28.48 -12.52
C HIS A 162 -4.88 27.42 -11.42
N VAL A 163 -5.14 27.85 -10.18
CA VAL A 163 -5.30 26.95 -9.04
C VAL A 163 -6.61 26.18 -9.14
N GLY A 164 -7.71 26.81 -9.56
CA GLY A 164 -8.99 26.10 -9.73
C GLY A 164 -8.93 24.98 -10.79
N ASP A 165 -8.32 25.25 -11.94
CA ASP A 165 -8.12 24.22 -12.97
C ASP A 165 -7.22 23.08 -12.46
N ASP A 166 -6.17 23.40 -11.70
CA ASP A 166 -5.29 22.41 -11.09
C ASP A 166 -6.00 21.60 -9.98
N LEU A 167 -6.86 22.21 -9.16
CA LEU A 167 -7.70 21.49 -8.18
C LEU A 167 -8.61 20.48 -8.88
N LYS A 168 -9.32 20.94 -9.93
CA LYS A 168 -10.23 20.09 -10.71
C LYS A 168 -9.48 18.95 -11.40
N LEU A 169 -8.34 19.22 -12.01
CA LEU A 169 -7.48 18.21 -12.62
C LEU A 169 -6.94 17.22 -11.58
N GLY A 170 -6.50 17.72 -10.43
CA GLY A 170 -6.00 16.91 -9.31
C GLY A 170 -7.06 15.95 -8.77
N LEU A 171 -8.28 16.44 -8.53
CA LEU A 171 -9.41 15.62 -8.09
C LEU A 171 -9.84 14.59 -9.14
N SER A 172 -9.83 14.96 -10.43
CA SER A 172 -10.12 14.00 -11.51
C SER A 172 -9.10 12.87 -11.54
N ARG A 173 -7.81 13.18 -11.43
CA ARG A 173 -6.74 12.17 -11.35
C ARG A 173 -6.85 11.33 -10.09
N LEU A 174 -7.12 11.96 -8.95
CA LEU A 174 -7.35 11.26 -7.69
C LEU A 174 -8.48 10.23 -7.82
N SER A 175 -9.62 10.60 -8.42
CA SER A 175 -10.73 9.68 -8.66
C SER A 175 -10.31 8.51 -9.56
N ASN A 176 -9.56 8.76 -10.63
CA ASN A 176 -9.05 7.70 -11.53
C ASN A 176 -8.10 6.74 -10.80
N ILE A 177 -7.26 7.26 -9.92
CA ILE A 177 -6.33 6.47 -9.14
C ILE A 177 -7.03 5.65 -8.07
N LEU A 178 -7.98 6.24 -7.37
CA LEU A 178 -8.84 5.52 -6.43
C LEU A 178 -9.58 4.40 -7.17
N ALA A 179 -9.98 4.60 -8.43
CA ALA A 179 -10.59 3.57 -9.25
C ALA A 179 -9.68 2.36 -9.55
N THR A 180 -8.36 2.43 -9.35
CA THR A 180 -7.48 1.25 -9.49
C THR A 180 -7.34 0.44 -8.20
N VAL A 181 -7.73 1.01 -7.06
CA VAL A 181 -7.63 0.35 -5.75
C VAL A 181 -8.77 -0.67 -5.57
N PRO A 182 -8.49 -1.93 -5.16
CA PRO A 182 -9.52 -2.88 -4.79
C PRO A 182 -10.45 -2.31 -3.70
N ASN A 183 -11.76 -2.51 -3.82
CA ASN A 183 -12.75 -1.86 -2.94
C ASN A 183 -12.95 -2.57 -1.59
N PHE A 184 -11.86 -2.95 -0.94
CA PHE A 184 -11.86 -3.68 0.33
C PHE A 184 -11.47 -2.74 1.48
N ASP A 185 -12.22 -2.81 2.57
CA ASP A 185 -11.89 -2.03 3.76
C ASP A 185 -10.98 -2.85 4.68
N TYR A 186 -9.68 -2.59 4.56
CA TYR A 186 -8.63 -3.24 5.35
C TYR A 186 -8.58 -2.78 6.82
N ARG A 187 -9.46 -1.85 7.22
CA ARG A 187 -9.67 -1.47 8.62
C ARG A 187 -10.96 -2.05 9.21
N THR A 188 -11.61 -2.97 8.49
CA THR A 188 -12.78 -3.66 9.02
C THR A 188 -12.42 -4.37 10.32
N GLU A 189 -13.28 -4.22 11.31
CA GLU A 189 -13.16 -4.90 12.60
C GLU A 189 -14.26 -5.97 12.73
N ILE A 190 -13.89 -7.11 13.31
CA ILE A 190 -14.81 -8.16 13.76
C ILE A 190 -14.61 -8.30 15.26
N ASP A 191 -15.70 -8.23 16.04
CA ASP A 191 -15.68 -8.28 17.51
C ASP A 191 -14.71 -7.27 18.15
N GLY A 192 -14.62 -6.06 17.57
CA GLY A 192 -13.76 -4.97 18.04
C GLY A 192 -12.26 -5.19 17.78
N LYS A 193 -11.90 -6.15 16.92
CA LYS A 193 -10.52 -6.41 16.50
C LYS A 193 -10.38 -6.25 14.99
N PRO A 194 -9.33 -5.58 14.49
CA PRO A 194 -9.05 -5.53 13.07
C PRO A 194 -8.94 -6.93 12.47
N ILE A 195 -9.56 -7.15 11.31
CA ILE A 195 -9.40 -8.41 10.57
C ILE A 195 -7.93 -8.62 10.20
N LEU A 196 -7.26 -7.55 9.79
CA LEU A 196 -5.82 -7.55 9.50
C LEU A 196 -5.06 -6.85 10.62
N GLY A 197 -4.21 -7.60 11.31
CA GLY A 197 -3.24 -7.10 12.27
C GLY A 197 -1.91 -6.75 11.62
N ASP A 198 -1.08 -5.99 12.35
CA ASP A 198 0.35 -5.77 12.07
C ASP A 198 0.69 -5.34 10.63
N LEU A 199 -0.18 -4.55 9.99
CA LEU A 199 0.01 -4.07 8.62
C LEU A 199 1.30 -3.27 8.49
N LYS A 200 2.24 -3.78 7.68
CA LYS A 200 3.53 -3.15 7.43
C LYS A 200 4.16 -3.66 6.14
N ILE A 201 5.22 -2.98 5.72
CA ILE A 201 6.10 -3.47 4.67
C ILE A 201 7.26 -4.20 5.31
N VAL A 202 7.60 -5.38 4.79
CA VAL A 202 8.72 -6.20 5.27
C VAL A 202 9.67 -6.53 4.12
N ASP A 203 10.95 -6.65 4.44
CA ASP A 203 11.94 -7.23 3.55
C ASP A 203 11.96 -8.75 3.76
N VAL A 204 11.70 -9.49 2.69
CA VAL A 204 11.75 -10.96 2.67
C VAL A 204 13.09 -11.35 2.03
N PRO A 205 13.95 -12.11 2.72
CA PRO A 205 15.21 -12.57 2.15
C PRO A 205 14.97 -13.57 1.02
N ALA A 206 16.04 -13.92 0.30
CA ALA A 206 16.01 -15.13 -0.53
C ALA A 206 15.72 -16.34 0.36
N GLU A 207 14.90 -17.28 -0.10
CA GLU A 207 14.53 -18.48 0.64
C GLU A 207 14.65 -19.71 -0.25
N ASP A 208 14.94 -20.85 0.36
CA ASP A 208 14.89 -22.16 -0.29
C ASP A 208 13.54 -22.80 -0.03
N LEU A 209 12.81 -23.11 -1.10
CA LEU A 209 11.43 -23.60 -1.04
C LEU A 209 11.30 -24.94 -1.76
N LEU A 210 10.51 -25.84 -1.18
CA LEU A 210 9.94 -26.98 -1.88
C LEU A 210 8.47 -26.71 -2.17
N VAL A 211 8.06 -26.87 -3.42
CA VAL A 211 6.76 -26.46 -3.95
C VAL A 211 6.08 -27.67 -4.57
N VAL A 212 4.81 -27.89 -4.26
CA VAL A 212 3.94 -28.84 -4.96
C VAL A 212 2.71 -28.06 -5.45
N ASN A 213 2.46 -28.10 -6.76
CA ASN A 213 1.21 -27.58 -7.31
C ASN A 213 0.08 -28.56 -6.97
N ALA A 214 -0.89 -28.12 -6.17
CA ALA A 214 -2.02 -28.98 -5.77
C ALA A 214 -3.05 -29.15 -6.90
N GLY A 215 -2.93 -28.40 -7.99
CA GLY A 215 -3.92 -28.34 -9.05
C GLY A 215 -5.17 -27.58 -8.61
N ASN A 216 -6.31 -27.95 -9.19
CA ASN A 216 -7.59 -27.29 -8.96
C ASN A 216 -8.52 -28.21 -8.16
N ILE A 217 -8.70 -27.91 -6.87
CA ILE A 217 -9.36 -28.78 -5.91
C ILE A 217 -10.79 -28.29 -5.66
N ASP A 218 -11.73 -29.19 -5.37
CA ASP A 218 -13.08 -28.80 -4.92
C ASP A 218 -13.01 -27.95 -3.65
N ARG A 219 -13.79 -26.87 -3.58
CA ARG A 219 -13.81 -25.95 -2.44
C ARG A 219 -14.62 -26.49 -1.27
N ASP A 220 -14.24 -27.68 -0.85
CA ASP A 220 -14.73 -28.43 0.29
C ASP A 220 -13.61 -28.54 1.33
N ASN A 221 -13.96 -28.35 2.61
CA ASN A 221 -12.96 -28.28 3.69
C ASN A 221 -12.12 -29.55 3.79
N ASP A 222 -12.75 -30.73 3.74
CA ASP A 222 -12.06 -32.01 3.89
C ASP A 222 -11.19 -32.30 2.67
N THR A 223 -11.69 -31.95 1.48
CA THR A 223 -10.96 -32.13 0.22
C THR A 223 -9.71 -31.25 0.16
N ILE A 224 -9.83 -29.96 0.50
CA ILE A 224 -8.68 -29.04 0.57
C ILE A 224 -7.68 -29.53 1.62
N LYS A 225 -8.18 -29.87 2.81
CA LYS A 225 -7.34 -30.34 3.92
C LYS A 225 -6.56 -31.59 3.56
N LYS A 226 -7.22 -32.57 2.94
CA LYS A 226 -6.59 -33.80 2.45
C LYS A 226 -5.52 -33.48 1.40
N SER A 227 -5.84 -32.66 0.41
CA SER A 227 -4.88 -32.26 -0.64
C SER A 227 -3.62 -31.61 -0.04
N ILE A 228 -3.78 -30.71 0.94
CA ILE A 228 -2.63 -30.09 1.62
C ILE A 228 -1.77 -31.16 2.32
N LYS A 229 -2.39 -32.06 3.10
CA LYS A 229 -1.67 -33.10 3.84
C LYS A 229 -0.93 -34.08 2.91
N ASP A 230 -1.59 -34.54 1.85
CA ASP A 230 -0.98 -35.44 0.86
C ASP A 230 0.26 -34.78 0.21
N ASN A 231 0.17 -33.50 -0.13
CA ASN A 231 1.30 -32.76 -0.71
C ASN A 231 2.42 -32.50 0.31
N GLN A 232 2.09 -32.29 1.59
CA GLN A 232 3.09 -32.21 2.66
C GLN A 232 3.85 -33.53 2.83
N GLU A 233 3.21 -34.68 2.66
CA GLU A 233 3.91 -35.97 2.70
C GLU A 233 4.92 -36.11 1.56
N TRP A 234 4.58 -35.69 0.35
CA TRP A 234 5.53 -35.67 -0.78
C TRP A 234 6.73 -34.77 -0.48
N ILE A 235 6.48 -33.57 0.02
CA ILE A 235 7.53 -32.63 0.43
C ILE A 235 8.41 -33.25 1.52
N LYS A 236 7.81 -33.86 2.55
CA LYS A 236 8.54 -34.51 3.65
C LYS A 236 9.48 -35.61 3.15
N ARG A 237 9.01 -36.48 2.23
CA ARG A 237 9.84 -37.52 1.62
C ARG A 237 11.05 -36.93 0.88
N VAL A 238 10.85 -35.85 0.13
CA VAL A 238 11.95 -35.15 -0.56
C VAL A 238 12.91 -34.50 0.44
N MET A 239 12.39 -33.90 1.51
CA MET A 239 13.23 -33.31 2.55
C MET A 239 14.11 -34.36 3.23
N ASP A 240 13.53 -35.47 3.66
CA ASP A 240 14.25 -36.54 4.35
C ASP A 240 15.31 -37.19 3.46
N ALA A 241 15.00 -37.42 2.18
CA ALA A 241 15.94 -37.95 1.20
C ALA A 241 17.13 -37.01 0.92
N ASN A 242 16.98 -35.71 1.17
CA ASN A 242 17.99 -34.69 0.89
C ASN A 242 18.65 -34.09 2.15
N GLY A 243 18.35 -34.62 3.34
CA GLY A 243 18.89 -34.09 4.60
C GLY A 243 18.43 -32.65 4.88
N LEU A 244 17.22 -32.30 4.47
CA LEU A 244 16.63 -30.98 4.67
C LEU A 244 15.67 -30.98 5.86
N GLU A 245 15.56 -29.85 6.55
CA GLU A 245 14.58 -29.60 7.60
C GLU A 245 13.72 -28.37 7.27
N ALA A 246 12.55 -28.29 7.88
CA ALA A 246 11.63 -27.17 7.71
C ALA A 246 12.23 -25.91 8.32
N ALA A 247 12.21 -24.81 7.57
CA ALA A 247 12.69 -23.50 7.98
C ALA A 247 11.52 -22.52 8.21
N GLY A 248 10.39 -23.02 8.72
CA GLY A 248 9.19 -22.25 9.00
C GLY A 248 7.90 -23.06 8.79
N PRO A 249 6.73 -22.45 9.02
CA PRO A 249 5.43 -23.07 8.77
C PRO A 249 5.21 -23.42 7.29
N VAL A 250 4.30 -24.36 7.03
CA VAL A 250 3.80 -24.60 5.67
C VAL A 250 3.16 -23.33 5.13
N ARG A 251 3.37 -23.09 3.84
CA ARG A 251 2.82 -21.97 3.10
C ARG A 251 1.83 -22.44 2.07
N ILE A 252 0.77 -21.66 1.89
CA ILE A 252 -0.16 -21.84 0.78
C ILE A 252 -0.03 -20.64 -0.14
N VAL A 253 0.30 -20.88 -1.41
CA VAL A 253 0.38 -19.84 -2.44
C VAL A 253 -0.88 -19.92 -3.28
N THR A 254 -1.73 -18.91 -3.20
CA THR A 254 -3.04 -18.94 -3.86
C THR A 254 -2.93 -18.50 -5.31
N THR A 255 -3.47 -19.32 -6.21
CA THR A 255 -3.62 -18.97 -7.64
C THR A 255 -5.01 -18.44 -7.92
N ASP A 256 -6.05 -19.15 -7.47
CA ASP A 256 -7.44 -18.73 -7.65
C ASP A 256 -8.33 -19.35 -6.56
N PHE A 257 -9.21 -18.55 -5.94
CA PHE A 257 -10.16 -18.99 -4.91
C PHE A 257 -11.61 -18.76 -5.41
N ALA A 258 -12.00 -19.56 -6.39
CA ALA A 258 -13.31 -19.47 -7.04
C ALA A 258 -14.45 -19.99 -6.15
N ALA A 259 -15.69 -19.90 -6.63
CA ALA A 259 -16.88 -20.32 -5.90
C ALA A 259 -16.93 -21.83 -5.59
N GLU A 260 -16.48 -22.66 -6.53
CA GLU A 260 -16.55 -24.13 -6.44
C GLU A 260 -15.17 -24.78 -6.36
N LYS A 261 -14.12 -24.04 -6.74
CA LYS A 261 -12.80 -24.57 -6.96
C LYS A 261 -11.74 -23.70 -6.30
N TYR A 262 -10.67 -24.32 -5.81
CA TYR A 262 -9.52 -23.66 -5.21
C TYR A 262 -8.24 -24.19 -5.84
N ALA A 263 -7.50 -23.29 -6.49
CA ALA A 263 -6.20 -23.57 -7.09
C ALA A 263 -5.08 -22.94 -6.25
N PHE A 264 -4.15 -23.76 -5.76
CA PHE A 264 -3.07 -23.33 -4.89
C PHE A 264 -1.83 -24.23 -5.00
N ASP A 265 -0.70 -23.72 -4.54
CA ASP A 265 0.51 -24.51 -4.30
C ASP A 265 0.72 -24.70 -2.80
N VAL A 266 1.20 -25.88 -2.43
CA VAL A 266 1.69 -26.18 -1.08
C VAL A 266 3.19 -26.00 -1.07
N VAL A 267 3.68 -25.14 -0.19
CA VAL A 267 5.08 -24.73 -0.16
C VAL A 267 5.66 -24.91 1.23
N GLN A 268 6.86 -25.46 1.32
CA GLN A 268 7.60 -25.59 2.57
C GLN A 268 8.94 -24.86 2.42
N PRO A 269 9.20 -23.81 3.23
CA PRO A 269 10.54 -23.28 3.41
C PRO A 269 11.43 -24.34 4.04
N VAL A 270 12.64 -24.50 3.50
CA VAL A 270 13.59 -25.53 3.90
C VAL A 270 15.00 -24.98 4.08
N ARG A 271 15.80 -25.69 4.87
CA ARG A 271 17.25 -25.48 4.99
C ARG A 271 17.96 -26.83 5.18
N LYS A 272 19.28 -26.85 5.06
CA LYS A 272 20.05 -28.07 5.39
C LYS A 272 19.96 -28.35 6.89
N LYS A 273 19.77 -29.62 7.26
CA LYS A 273 19.91 -30.08 8.65
C LYS A 273 21.33 -29.77 9.15
N ALA A 274 21.43 -29.18 10.33
CA ALA A 274 22.73 -29.00 10.98
C ALA A 274 23.36 -30.39 11.24
N GLY A 275 24.56 -30.62 10.69
CA GLY A 275 25.29 -31.89 10.86
C GLY A 275 25.01 -32.98 9.82
N ALA A 276 24.26 -32.71 8.74
CA ALA A 276 24.06 -33.67 7.66
C ALA A 276 25.33 -33.82 6.79
N ALA A 277 26.19 -34.79 7.14
CA ALA A 277 27.19 -35.32 6.21
C ALA A 277 26.48 -36.06 5.05
N PRO A 278 27.07 -36.12 3.84
CA PRO A 278 26.50 -36.88 2.73
C PRO A 278 26.48 -38.36 3.11
N LYS A 279 25.30 -38.98 3.20
CA LYS A 279 25.20 -40.43 3.41
C LYS A 279 25.59 -41.12 2.10
N ALA A 280 26.77 -41.74 2.11
CA ALA A 280 27.08 -42.85 1.21
C ALA A 280 26.30 -44.09 1.67
N ASP A 281 25.87 -44.88 0.70
CA ASP A 281 25.08 -46.11 0.87
C ASP A 281 25.71 -47.06 1.89
N GLU A 282 24.99 -47.37 2.98
CA GLU A 282 25.07 -48.69 3.62
C GLU A 282 23.92 -48.94 4.61
N LYS A 283 23.69 -50.23 4.82
CA LYS A 283 22.45 -50.94 5.17
C LYS A 283 21.92 -50.73 6.59
N ASP A 284 20.63 -51.06 6.70
CA ASP A 284 19.81 -51.33 7.89
C ASP A 284 20.60 -51.75 9.14
N ASP A 285 20.28 -51.09 10.25
CA ASP A 285 19.93 -51.81 11.48
C ASP A 285 18.93 -50.99 12.30
N ALA A 286 17.79 -51.61 12.56
CA ALA A 286 16.66 -51.02 13.25
C ALA A 286 16.89 -50.96 14.77
N LYS A 287 16.79 -49.76 15.35
CA LYS A 287 16.36 -49.56 16.74
C LYS A 287 15.22 -48.56 16.79
N LYS A 288 14.05 -49.07 17.19
CA LYS A 288 12.89 -48.30 17.61
C LYS A 288 13.22 -47.65 18.95
N ASP A 289 13.33 -46.33 18.97
CA ASP A 289 13.12 -45.53 20.17
C ASP A 289 11.84 -44.71 19.97
N GLU A 290 10.89 -44.93 20.87
CA GLU A 290 9.62 -44.24 20.96
C GLU A 290 9.87 -42.80 21.43
N ALA A 291 9.97 -41.86 20.48
CA ALA A 291 9.92 -40.43 20.77
C ALA A 291 8.45 -39.98 20.77
N LYS A 292 8.01 -39.50 21.94
CA LYS A 292 6.72 -38.86 22.18
C LYS A 292 6.47 -37.75 21.15
N ASP A 293 5.31 -37.82 20.51
CA ASP A 293 4.71 -36.72 19.74
C ASP A 293 4.41 -35.55 20.70
N GLU A 294 5.40 -34.68 20.90
CA GLU A 294 5.15 -33.32 21.38
C GLU A 294 4.77 -32.46 20.17
N ALA A 295 3.54 -31.97 20.18
CA ALA A 295 3.03 -31.02 19.20
C ALA A 295 4.00 -29.84 19.05
N PRO A 296 4.43 -29.46 17.83
CA PRO A 296 5.41 -28.43 17.67
C PRO A 296 4.86 -27.09 18.20
N ALA A 297 5.59 -26.50 19.14
CA ALA A 297 5.43 -25.12 19.57
C ALA A 297 5.37 -24.21 18.33
N ALA A 298 4.57 -23.13 18.39
CA ALA A 298 4.36 -22.21 17.29
C ALA A 298 5.69 -21.80 16.65
N ALA A 299 5.97 -22.35 15.46
CA ALA A 299 7.18 -22.05 14.73
C ALA A 299 7.15 -20.56 14.37
N ASP A 300 8.23 -19.84 14.67
CA ASP A 300 8.42 -18.46 14.25
C ASP A 300 8.24 -18.40 12.73
N ALA A 301 7.26 -17.61 12.29
CA ALA A 301 6.84 -17.53 10.89
C ALA A 301 7.66 -16.52 10.08
N THR A 302 8.63 -15.87 10.75
CA THR A 302 9.60 -14.99 10.12
C THR A 302 10.36 -15.74 9.01
N PRO A 303 10.36 -15.24 7.76
CA PRO A 303 11.12 -15.81 6.67
C PRO A 303 12.60 -16.05 7.01
N VAL A 304 13.10 -17.24 6.70
CA VAL A 304 14.48 -17.63 7.04
C VAL A 304 15.35 -17.54 5.80
N ALA A 305 16.38 -16.69 5.86
CA ALA A 305 17.28 -16.47 4.73
C ALA A 305 17.98 -17.77 4.28
N ALA A 306 17.97 -17.99 2.96
CA ALA A 306 18.79 -18.98 2.29
C ALA A 306 20.27 -18.67 2.52
N THR A 307 21.09 -19.71 2.66
CA THR A 307 22.53 -19.59 2.93
C THR A 307 23.34 -20.30 1.85
N GLY A 308 24.47 -19.69 1.47
CA GLY A 308 25.39 -20.25 0.47
C GLY A 308 24.76 -20.43 -0.92
N ASP A 309 25.29 -21.38 -1.68
CA ASP A 309 24.81 -21.72 -3.03
C ASP A 309 23.42 -22.39 -3.02
N LYS A 310 22.78 -22.45 -4.19
CA LYS A 310 21.51 -23.16 -4.39
C LYS A 310 21.62 -24.60 -3.90
N LEU A 311 20.59 -25.07 -3.21
CA LEU A 311 20.55 -26.43 -2.70
C LEU A 311 20.49 -27.42 -3.88
N LYS A 312 21.34 -28.44 -3.85
CA LYS A 312 21.23 -29.59 -4.75
C LYS A 312 20.18 -30.53 -4.18
N VAL A 313 18.96 -30.44 -4.69
CA VAL A 313 17.83 -31.29 -4.28
C VAL A 313 17.61 -32.37 -5.32
N ASN A 314 17.76 -33.63 -4.93
CA ASN A 314 17.41 -34.78 -5.74
C ASN A 314 15.92 -35.10 -5.53
N VAL A 315 15.12 -34.90 -6.58
CA VAL A 315 13.69 -35.19 -6.57
C VAL A 315 13.46 -36.54 -7.26
N PRO A 316 12.87 -37.55 -6.57
CA PRO A 316 12.57 -38.84 -7.18
C PRO A 316 11.70 -38.69 -8.44
N SER A 317 11.96 -39.51 -9.46
CA SER A 317 11.17 -39.53 -10.69
C SER A 317 9.69 -39.76 -10.39
N GLY A 318 8.82 -38.85 -10.85
CA GLY A 318 7.37 -38.89 -10.63
C GLY A 318 6.88 -38.20 -9.36
N ALA A 319 7.77 -37.70 -8.48
CA ALA A 319 7.34 -36.86 -7.36
C ALA A 319 6.93 -35.46 -7.86
N PRO A 320 5.81 -34.89 -7.39
CA PRO A 320 5.30 -33.60 -7.87
C PRO A 320 6.00 -32.39 -7.24
N VAL A 321 7.16 -32.60 -6.60
CA VAL A 321 7.88 -31.58 -5.82
C VAL A 321 8.89 -30.85 -6.70
N GLN A 322 8.91 -29.53 -6.61
CA GLN A 322 9.88 -28.67 -7.27
C GLN A 322 10.68 -27.87 -6.23
N TYR A 323 11.99 -27.76 -6.44
CA TYR A 323 12.83 -26.86 -5.67
C TYR A 323 12.87 -25.48 -6.33
N VAL A 324 12.65 -24.43 -5.54
CA VAL A 324 12.71 -23.03 -5.96
C VAL A 324 13.54 -22.26 -4.95
N ARG A 325 14.49 -21.44 -5.42
CA ARG A 325 15.10 -20.38 -4.61
C ARG A 325 14.51 -19.04 -5.03
N THR A 326 13.91 -18.32 -4.08
CA THR A 326 13.39 -16.98 -4.32
C THR A 326 14.52 -15.94 -4.30
N GLU A 327 14.29 -14.82 -4.98
CA GLU A 327 15.11 -13.63 -4.82
C GLU A 327 14.63 -12.81 -3.61
N PRO A 328 15.50 -12.03 -2.95
CA PRO A 328 15.08 -11.09 -1.93
C PRO A 328 14.11 -10.07 -2.52
N HIS A 329 13.03 -9.77 -1.80
CA HIS A 329 12.00 -8.87 -2.26
C HIS A 329 11.31 -8.17 -1.09
N ARG A 330 10.57 -7.10 -1.39
CA ARG A 330 9.70 -6.43 -0.42
C ARG A 330 8.31 -7.03 -0.52
N SER A 331 7.63 -7.14 0.62
CA SER A 331 6.25 -7.61 0.69
C SER A 331 5.41 -6.70 1.58
N ALA A 332 4.16 -6.48 1.15
CA ALA A 332 3.11 -6.09 2.07
C ALA A 332 2.82 -7.28 3.00
N PHE A 333 2.70 -6.99 4.29
CA PHE A 333 2.51 -7.99 5.34
C PHE A 333 1.33 -7.63 6.22
N GLY A 334 0.59 -8.64 6.66
CA GLY A 334 -0.36 -8.53 7.76
C GLY A 334 -0.61 -9.88 8.44
N THR A 335 -1.20 -9.84 9.62
CA THR A 335 -1.57 -11.03 10.40
C THR A 335 -3.09 -11.23 10.38
N PHE A 336 -3.52 -12.49 10.37
CA PHE A 336 -4.94 -12.85 10.45
C PHE A 336 -5.14 -14.02 11.40
N THR A 337 -6.22 -13.96 12.17
CA THR A 337 -6.69 -15.08 13.00
C THR A 337 -8.13 -15.40 12.62
N GLY A 338 -8.40 -16.65 12.22
CA GLY A 338 -9.72 -17.10 11.80
C GLY A 338 -9.69 -18.36 10.94
N HIS A 339 -10.85 -18.68 10.37
CA HIS A 339 -11.00 -19.80 9.43
C HIS A 339 -10.37 -19.46 8.06
N MET A 340 -9.76 -20.44 7.39
CA MET A 340 -9.06 -20.24 6.10
C MET A 340 -9.96 -19.65 5.00
N ALA A 341 -11.26 -19.89 5.06
CA ALA A 341 -12.24 -19.33 4.12
C ALA A 341 -12.27 -17.79 4.14
N GLY A 342 -11.83 -17.15 5.23
CA GLY A 342 -11.70 -15.69 5.31
C GLY A 342 -10.48 -15.13 4.59
N LEU A 343 -9.51 -15.97 4.20
CA LEU A 343 -8.24 -15.53 3.63
C LEU A 343 -8.40 -14.80 2.29
N ASP A 344 -9.44 -15.09 1.50
CA ASP A 344 -9.71 -14.34 0.27
C ASP A 344 -9.97 -12.85 0.56
N VAL A 345 -10.82 -12.55 1.56
CA VAL A 345 -11.09 -11.18 1.98
C VAL A 345 -9.84 -10.53 2.57
N VAL A 346 -9.03 -11.30 3.30
CA VAL A 346 -7.77 -10.83 3.91
C VAL A 346 -6.75 -10.47 2.84
N ARG A 347 -6.52 -11.33 1.83
CA ARG A 347 -5.61 -11.05 0.70
C ARG A 347 -6.04 -9.79 -0.04
N ASN A 348 -7.33 -9.68 -0.38
CA ASN A 348 -7.85 -8.52 -1.10
C ASN A 348 -7.77 -7.23 -0.27
N SER A 349 -7.96 -7.32 1.05
CA SER A 349 -7.75 -6.21 1.98
C SER A 349 -6.27 -5.81 2.05
N LEU A 350 -5.34 -6.76 2.15
CA LEU A 350 -3.90 -6.48 2.14
C LEU A 350 -3.47 -5.82 0.82
N ARG A 351 -4.00 -6.28 -0.31
CA ARG A 351 -3.80 -5.65 -1.62
C ARG A 351 -4.33 -4.23 -1.65
N ALA A 352 -5.56 -4.00 -1.17
CA ALA A 352 -6.14 -2.67 -1.08
C ALA A 352 -5.26 -1.73 -0.24
N TRP A 353 -4.75 -2.20 0.90
CA TRP A 353 -3.84 -1.44 1.75
C TRP A 353 -2.52 -1.11 1.05
N ALA A 354 -1.90 -2.08 0.39
CA ALA A 354 -0.64 -1.90 -0.34
C ALA A 354 -0.77 -0.86 -1.46
N VAL A 355 -1.80 -0.98 -2.31
CA VAL A 355 -2.06 -0.05 -3.42
C VAL A 355 -2.46 1.34 -2.90
N THR A 356 -3.20 1.43 -1.79
CA THR A 356 -3.50 2.71 -1.14
C THR A 356 -2.22 3.38 -0.63
N SER A 357 -1.28 2.59 -0.13
CA SER A 357 0.03 3.05 0.36
C SER A 357 1.03 3.40 -0.76
N GLY A 358 0.62 3.28 -2.03
CA GLY A 358 1.43 3.64 -3.19
C GLY A 358 2.34 2.54 -3.73
N TYR A 359 2.08 1.28 -3.37
CA TYR A 359 2.82 0.13 -3.87
C TYR A 359 2.05 -0.64 -4.94
N ASP A 360 2.77 -1.15 -5.93
CA ASP A 360 2.20 -2.10 -6.89
C ASP A 360 2.42 -3.52 -6.38
N VAL A 361 1.34 -4.30 -6.25
CA VAL A 361 1.46 -5.72 -5.91
C VAL A 361 1.90 -6.54 -7.12
N VAL A 362 2.81 -7.48 -6.89
CA VAL A 362 3.34 -8.40 -7.89
C VAL A 362 3.24 -9.83 -7.39
N ASP A 363 3.35 -10.78 -8.31
CA ASP A 363 3.28 -12.22 -8.02
C ASP A 363 1.98 -12.65 -7.31
N ARG A 364 1.94 -13.92 -6.87
CA ARG A 364 0.81 -14.51 -6.15
C ARG A 364 0.97 -14.27 -4.64
N PRO A 365 -0.12 -13.95 -3.91
CA PRO A 365 -0.08 -13.87 -2.46
C PRO A 365 0.16 -15.25 -1.86
N TYR A 366 0.77 -15.26 -0.68
CA TYR A 366 0.92 -16.48 0.10
C TYR A 366 0.69 -16.26 1.58
N GLU A 367 0.33 -17.33 2.29
CA GLU A 367 0.18 -17.31 3.74
C GLU A 367 1.07 -18.36 4.39
N ALA A 368 1.72 -18.03 5.50
CA ALA A 368 2.32 -19.00 6.40
C ALA A 368 1.29 -19.44 7.45
N TRP A 369 0.97 -20.74 7.50
CA TRP A 369 -0.06 -21.31 8.37
C TRP A 369 0.54 -21.70 9.73
N LYS A 370 0.64 -20.73 10.65
CA LYS A 370 1.38 -20.85 11.92
C LYS A 370 0.79 -21.89 12.88
N GLY A 371 -0.54 -21.99 12.90
CA GLY A 371 -1.26 -22.97 13.72
C GLY A 371 -1.25 -24.40 13.15
N GLY A 372 -0.67 -24.60 11.97
CA GLY A 372 -0.74 -25.84 11.21
C GLY A 372 -2.08 -26.05 10.51
N VAL A 373 -2.11 -27.05 9.62
CA VAL A 373 -3.24 -27.30 8.71
C VAL A 373 -4.54 -27.57 9.45
N ASP A 374 -4.53 -28.34 10.54
CA ASP A 374 -5.75 -28.72 11.25
C ASP A 374 -6.47 -27.53 11.89
N LYS A 375 -5.75 -26.61 12.52
CA LYS A 375 -6.33 -25.41 13.17
C LYS A 375 -6.86 -24.40 12.16
N SER A 376 -6.33 -24.39 10.94
CA SER A 376 -6.75 -23.45 9.90
C SER A 376 -8.19 -23.66 9.40
N PHE A 377 -8.80 -24.81 9.69
CA PHE A 377 -10.22 -25.09 9.44
C PHE A 377 -11.10 -24.82 10.68
N THR A 378 -10.59 -24.07 11.66
CA THR A 378 -11.35 -23.57 12.81
C THR A 378 -11.19 -22.04 12.92
N THR A 379 -11.87 -21.42 13.88
CA THR A 379 -11.72 -19.99 14.19
C THR A 379 -10.35 -19.62 14.79
N ASP A 380 -9.56 -20.62 15.18
CA ASP A 380 -8.26 -20.44 15.86
C ASP A 380 -7.07 -20.54 14.89
N GLY A 381 -7.34 -20.65 13.58
CA GLY A 381 -6.32 -20.59 12.55
C GLY A 381 -5.55 -19.27 12.64
N THR A 382 -4.23 -19.32 12.49
CA THR A 382 -3.38 -18.13 12.56
C THR A 382 -2.44 -18.09 11.35
N TYR A 383 -2.36 -16.92 10.72
CA TYR A 383 -1.68 -16.73 9.45
C TYR A 383 -0.85 -15.45 9.45
N ASP A 384 0.30 -15.55 8.80
CA ASP A 384 1.01 -14.39 8.29
C ASP A 384 0.80 -14.32 6.78
N VAL A 385 0.27 -13.21 6.30
CA VAL A 385 -0.13 -13.02 4.90
C VAL A 385 0.85 -12.07 4.24
N TYR A 386 1.37 -12.50 3.09
CA TYR A 386 2.38 -11.77 2.34
C TYR A 386 1.90 -11.55 0.90
N TRP A 387 2.18 -10.36 0.38
CA TRP A 387 2.05 -10.07 -1.04
C TRP A 387 3.24 -9.25 -1.50
N ALA A 388 4.02 -9.78 -2.44
CA ALA A 388 5.18 -9.08 -2.98
C ALA A 388 4.76 -7.73 -3.60
N ILE A 389 5.63 -6.73 -3.46
CA ILE A 389 5.38 -5.36 -3.93
C ILE A 389 6.59 -4.76 -4.67
N LYS A 390 6.33 -3.73 -5.47
CA LYS A 390 7.35 -2.89 -6.12
C LYS A 390 7.16 -1.41 -5.80
#